data_AF-A0A957EZE8-F1
#
_entry.id   AF-A0A957EZE8-F1
#
_cell.length_a   1.000
_cell.length_b   1.000
_cell.length_c   1.000
_cell.angle_alpha   90.00
_cell.angle_beta   90.00
_cell.angle_gamma   90.00
#
_symmetry.space_group_name_H-M   'P 1'
#
loop_
_entity.id
_entity.type
_entity.pdbx_description
1 polymer ?
#
loop_
_entity_poly.entity_id
_entity_poly.type
_entity_poly.pdbx_seq_one_letter_code
_entity_poly.pdbx_strand_id
1 'polypeptide(L)' 'MLKAEMEAMRRDLDVIGIFHSHPDHPPVASPRDLAWATWPGYSYIITQIWEGEPTYSQSWQLLADRSGFVEEMIVETGD' A
#
# COMPACT_ATOMS: atom_id res chain seq x y z
N MET A 1 -10.91 8.29 -0.49
CA MET A 1 -9.89 9.08 -1.20
C MET A 1 -10.08 10.59 -1.02
N LEU A 2 -11.09 11.24 -1.62
CA LEU A 2 -11.21 12.71 -1.65
C LEU A 2 -11.01 13.41 -0.29
N LYS A 3 -11.63 12.91 0.80
CA LYS A 3 -11.45 13.51 2.13
C LYS A 3 -10.00 13.44 2.63
N ALA A 4 -9.28 12.36 2.35
CA ALA A 4 -7.89 12.20 2.74
C ALA A 4 -6.98 13.14 1.92
N GLU A 5 -7.20 13.24 0.60
CA GLU A 5 -6.49 14.18 -0.27
C GLU A 5 -6.66 15.63 0.21
N MET A 6 -7.89 16.05 0.46
CA MET A 6 -8.17 17.40 0.94
C MET A 6 -7.51 17.70 2.28
N GLU A 7 -7.39 16.70 3.16
CA GLU A 7 -6.73 16.87 4.45
C GLU A 7 -5.20 16.92 4.32
N ALA A 8 -4.62 16.10 3.43
CA ALA A 8 -3.19 16.16 3.11
C ALA A 8 -2.83 17.53 2.54
N MET A 9 -3.59 18.00 1.54
CA MET A 9 -3.40 19.33 0.93
C MET A 9 -3.45 20.47 1.95
N ARG A 10 -4.38 20.42 2.93
CA ARG A 10 -4.45 21.43 4.01
C ARG A 10 -3.22 21.47 4.89
N ARG A 11 -2.46 20.38 4.93
CA ARG A 11 -1.25 20.21 5.73
C ARG A 11 0.02 20.37 4.89
N ASP A 12 -0.10 20.81 3.62
CA ASP A 12 1.00 20.88 2.65
C ASP A 12 1.68 19.51 2.44
N LEU A 13 0.86 18.46 2.39
CA LEU A 13 1.26 17.08 2.17
C LEU A 13 0.54 16.48 0.96
N ASP A 14 1.13 15.44 0.39
CA ASP A 14 0.52 14.60 -0.64
C ASP A 14 0.17 13.21 -0.10
N VAL A 15 -0.90 12.61 -0.61
CA VAL A 15 -1.15 11.18 -0.42
C VAL A 15 -0.27 10.42 -1.41
N ILE A 16 0.72 9.69 -0.88
CA ILE A 16 1.69 8.94 -1.70
C ILE A 16 1.39 7.44 -1.80
N GLY A 17 0.36 6.96 -1.11
CA GLY A 17 0.12 5.53 -1.00
C GLY A 17 -1.13 5.15 -0.23
N ILE A 18 -1.41 3.84 -0.23
CA ILE A 18 -2.51 3.21 0.49
C ILE A 18 -1.92 2.08 1.33
N PHE A 19 -2.42 1.95 2.56
CA PHE A 19 -2.06 0.88 3.46
C PHE A 19 -3.28 0.03 3.82
N HIS A 20 -3.11 -1.28 3.83
CA HIS A 20 -4.08 -2.21 4.42
C HIS A 20 -3.39 -3.45 5.00
N SER A 21 -4.17 -4.34 5.61
CA SER A 21 -3.65 -5.54 6.25
C SER A 21 -4.37 -6.81 5.82
N HIS A 22 -3.63 -7.92 5.77
CA HIS A 22 -4.20 -9.25 5.54
C HIS A 22 -4.18 -10.06 6.83
N PRO A 23 -5.35 -10.52 7.33
CA PRO A 23 -5.41 -11.44 8.47
C PRO A 23 -5.04 -12.86 8.04
N ASP A 24 -4.17 -13.49 8.83
CA ASP A 24 -3.73 -14.88 8.72
C ASP A 24 -3.21 -15.26 7.31
N HIS A 25 -2.61 -14.29 6.61
CA HIS A 25 -2.09 -14.46 5.26
C HIS A 25 -0.83 -13.60 5.03
N PRO A 26 0.12 -14.02 4.18
CA PRO A 26 1.26 -13.19 3.81
C PRO A 26 0.84 -11.84 3.22
N PRO A 27 1.66 -10.78 3.37
CA PRO A 27 1.36 -9.44 2.85
C PRO A 27 1.68 -9.31 1.35
N VAL A 28 1.29 -10.31 0.55
CA VAL A 28 1.49 -10.30 -0.91
C VAL A 28 0.24 -9.72 -1.57
N ALA A 29 0.42 -8.90 -2.60
CA ALA A 29 -0.68 -8.34 -3.37
C ALA A 29 -1.54 -9.46 -3.99
N SER A 30 -2.82 -9.50 -3.61
CA SER A 30 -3.78 -10.48 -4.08
C SER A 30 -4.46 -10.04 -5.39
N PRO A 31 -5.14 -10.95 -6.11
CA PRO A 31 -5.97 -10.58 -7.25
C PRO A 31 -7.06 -9.55 -6.90
N ARG A 32 -7.56 -9.54 -5.66
CA ARG A 32 -8.54 -8.55 -5.20
C ARG A 32 -7.90 -7.18 -5.04
N ASP A 33 -6.68 -7.12 -4.51
CA ASP A 33 -5.93 -5.87 -4.39
C ASP A 33 -5.70 -5.26 -5.78
N LEU A 34 -5.27 -6.08 -6.76
CA LEU A 34 -5.08 -5.63 -8.14
C LEU A 34 -6.37 -5.11 -8.78
N ALA A 35 -7.49 -5.82 -8.57
CA ALA A 35 -8.78 -5.40 -9.12
C ALA A 35 -9.27 -4.05 -8.57
N TRP A 36 -8.86 -3.68 -7.36
CA TRP A 36 -9.33 -2.47 -6.68
C TRP A 36 -8.32 -1.31 -6.72
N ALA A 37 -7.04 -1.61 -6.91
CA ALA A 37 -5.99 -0.62 -7.07
C ALA A 37 -6.24 0.23 -8.32
N THR A 38 -6.19 1.55 -8.15
CA THR A 38 -6.60 2.52 -9.18
C THR A 38 -5.48 3.48 -9.58
N TRP A 39 -4.51 3.73 -8.69
CA TRP A 39 -3.49 4.77 -8.87
C TRP A 39 -2.09 4.15 -9.05
N PRO A 40 -1.55 4.12 -10.27
CA PRO A 40 -0.12 3.90 -10.50
C PRO A 40 0.73 5.03 -9.87
N GLY A 41 1.93 4.69 -9.40
CA GLY A 41 2.84 5.61 -8.71
C GLY A 41 2.58 5.74 -7.19
N TYR A 42 1.50 5.15 -6.69
CA TYR A 42 1.22 5.05 -5.26
C TYR A 42 1.88 3.79 -4.69
N SER A 43 2.46 3.90 -3.50
CA SER A 43 2.89 2.72 -2.73
C SER A 43 1.68 2.03 -2.10
N TYR A 44 1.51 0.74 -2.38
CA TYR A 44 0.48 -0.11 -1.76
C TYR A 44 1.16 -0.99 -0.73
N ILE A 45 1.12 -0.57 0.54
CA ILE A 45 1.73 -1.30 1.64
C ILE A 45 0.72 -2.27 2.23
N ILE A 46 1.10 -3.53 2.33
CA ILE A 46 0.29 -4.58 2.95
C ILE A 46 1.04 -5.06 4.20
N THR A 47 0.37 -5.10 5.35
CA THR A 47 0.90 -5.73 6.57
C THR A 47 0.21 -7.04 6.85
N GLN A 48 0.98 -8.08 7.18
CA GLN A 48 0.42 -9.31 7.70
C GLN A 48 0.00 -9.10 9.16
N ILE A 49 -1.20 -9.58 9.48
CA ILE A 49 -1.68 -9.75 10.84
C ILE A 49 -1.78 -11.25 11.08
N TRP A 50 -0.96 -11.81 11.94
CA TRP A 50 -0.98 -13.24 12.28
C TRP A 50 -1.53 -13.43 13.68
N GLU A 51 -2.63 -14.16 13.82
CA GLU A 51 -3.29 -14.39 15.12
C GLU A 51 -3.63 -13.09 15.88
N GLY A 52 -3.94 -12.02 15.12
CA GLY A 52 -4.29 -10.71 15.67
C GLY A 52 -3.10 -9.75 15.87
N GLU A 53 -1.86 -10.20 15.66
CA GLU A 53 -0.66 -9.38 15.85
C GLU A 53 -0.01 -8.99 14.51
N PRO A 54 0.43 -7.73 14.33
CA PRO A 54 1.16 -7.32 13.13
C PRO A 54 2.56 -7.92 13.10
N THR A 55 2.95 -8.47 11.96
CA THR A 55 4.26 -9.13 11.80
C THR A 55 5.21 -8.31 10.93
N TYR A 56 4.98 -8.26 9.62
CA TYR A 56 5.81 -7.53 8.66
C TYR A 56 4.98 -6.96 7.52
N SER A 57 5.59 -6.01 6.80
CA SER A 57 4.99 -5.35 5.65
C SER A 57 5.77 -5.64 4.37
N GLN A 58 5.06 -5.63 3.24
CA GLN A 58 5.64 -5.52 1.91
C GLN A 58 4.96 -4.35 1.18
N SER A 59 5.70 -3.66 0.30
CA SER A 59 5.15 -2.60 -0.54
C SER A 59 5.07 -3.05 -2.00
N TRP A 60 4.10 -2.51 -2.72
CA TRP A 60 3.81 -2.85 -4.10
C TRP A 60 3.49 -1.59 -4.90
N GLN A 61 3.95 -1.54 -6.15
CA GLN A 61 3.64 -0.47 -7.10
C GLN A 61 2.80 -1.03 -8.24
N LEU A 62 1.64 -0.40 -8.47
CA LEU A 62 0.74 -0.79 -9.57
C LEU A 62 1.37 -0.38 -10.90
N LEU A 63 1.45 -1.31 -11.85
CA LEU A 63 1.90 -0.99 -13.21
C LEU A 63 0.98 0.05 -13.86
N ALA A 64 1.53 0.88 -14.74
CA ALA A 64 0.79 1.97 -15.38
C ALA A 64 -0.43 1.49 -16.19
N ASP A 65 -0.35 0.30 -16.78
CA ASP A 65 -1.44 -0.37 -17.51
C ASP A 65 -2.39 -1.18 -16.59
N ARG A 66 -2.11 -1.20 -15.29
CA ARG A 66 -2.84 -1.94 -14.24
C ARG A 66 -2.88 -3.46 -14.49
N SER A 67 -1.95 -4.00 -15.27
CA SER A 67 -1.86 -5.45 -15.54
C SER A 67 -1.38 -6.27 -14.35
N GLY A 68 -0.71 -5.63 -13.39
CA GLY A 68 -0.15 -6.28 -12.21
C GLY A 68 0.54 -5.31 -11.26
N PHE A 69 1.16 -5.89 -10.25
CA PHE A 69 2.04 -5.20 -9.31
C PHE A 69 3.49 -5.61 -9.51
N VAL A 70 4.39 -4.70 -9.18
CA VAL A 70 5.79 -5.00 -8.90
C VAL A 70 6.08 -4.72 -7.43
N GLU A 71 6.89 -5.55 -6.79
CA GLU A 71 7.28 -5.33 -5.42
C GLU A 71 8.17 -4.08 -5.31
N GLU A 72 7.89 -3.24 -4.33
CA GLU A 72 8.66 -2.04 -3.99
C GLU A 72 9.41 -2.30 -2.67
N MET A 73 10.72 -2.11 -2.69
CA MET A 73 11.56 -2.31 -1.51
C MET A 73 11.27 -1.23 -0.46
N ILE A 74 10.95 -1.65 0.75
CA ILE A 74 10.89 -0.76 1.92
C ILE A 74 12.31 -0.59 2.45
N VAL A 75 12.77 0.65 2.51
CA VAL A 75 14.08 1.01 3.07
C VAL A 75 13.84 1.80 4.35
N GLU A 76 14.33 1.26 5.47
CA GLU A 76 14.41 2.02 6.71
C GLU A 76 15.60 2.98 6.62
N THR A 77 15.30 4.27 6.49
CA THR A 77 16.30 5.31 6.69
C THR A 77 16.38 5.57 8.19
N GLY A 78 17.44 5.08 8.85
CA GLY A 78 17.71 5.42 10.24
C GLY A 78 18.02 6.92 10.40
N ASP A 79 17.82 7.43 11.62
CA ASP A 79 18.40 8.69 12.09
C ASP A 79 19.92 8.56 12.31
#